data_AF-A0A2S6MV68-F1
#
_entry.id   AF-A0A2S6MV68-F1
#
_cell.length_a   1.000
_cell.length_b   1.000
_cell.length_c   1.000
_cell.angle_alpha   90.00
_cell.angle_beta   90.00
_cell.angle_gamma   90.00
#
_symmetry.space_group_name_H-M   'P 1'
#
loop_
_entity.id
_entity.type
_entity.pdbx_description
1 polymer ?
#
loop_
_entity_poly.entity_id
_entity_poly.type
_entity_poly.pdbx_seq_one_letter_code
_entity_poly.pdbx_strand_id
1 'polypeptide(L)'
;MPATHLELLVEEPSMEAFLGEMLPKMLQGRATFAIRAFQGKHDLLRKLEQRLRGYAHWLPESSRIIVLLDRDDDDCHRLKQAMEQAASLSGLSTRSMAGRSGWRVANRIAVEELEAWFFGDWAAVHAAYPRVSATVPAQAAYRNPDAIKGGTWEAFERVLKAAGYFNLGLRKVEAARAIGGAMRPDANTSRSFAAFRAAVLEAVGS
;
A
#
# COMPACT_ATOMS: atom_id res chain seq x y z
N MET A 1 3.84 7.32 22.16
CA MET A 1 2.96 8.45 21.82
C MET A 1 2.39 8.21 20.42
N PRO A 2 1.08 8.42 20.21
CA PRO A 2 0.46 8.44 18.88
C PRO A 2 1.11 9.48 17.99
N ALA A 3 1.17 9.18 16.69
CA ALA A 3 1.68 10.10 15.69
C ALA A 3 0.65 11.19 15.37
N THR A 4 1.11 12.42 15.18
CA THR A 4 0.29 13.55 14.71
C THR A 4 0.36 13.71 13.19
N HIS A 5 1.35 13.08 12.55
CA HIS A 5 1.59 13.13 11.11
C HIS A 5 2.17 11.82 10.56
N LEU A 6 1.70 11.41 9.38
CA LEU A 6 2.25 10.29 8.62
C LEU A 6 2.87 10.75 7.29
N GLU A 7 4.13 10.41 7.07
CA GLU A 7 4.80 10.54 5.77
C GLU A 7 4.80 9.18 5.06
N LEU A 8 4.20 9.11 3.87
CA LEU A 8 4.14 7.89 3.08
C LEU A 8 5.04 8.01 1.84
N LEU A 9 5.99 7.10 1.72
CA LEU A 9 6.85 6.96 0.53
C LEU A 9 6.35 5.75 -0.26
N VAL A 10 5.82 5.98 -1.45
CA VAL A 10 5.16 4.94 -2.25
C VAL A 10 5.75 4.82 -3.64
N GLU A 11 5.68 3.61 -4.18
CA GLU A 11 6.35 3.26 -5.43
C GLU A 11 5.94 4.12 -6.63
N GLU A 12 4.63 4.30 -6.83
CA GLU A 12 4.08 4.89 -8.05
C GLU A 12 2.78 5.68 -7.81
N PRO A 13 2.30 6.49 -8.79
CA PRO A 13 1.11 7.33 -8.63
C PRO A 13 -0.22 6.59 -8.37
N SER A 14 -0.34 5.32 -8.77
CA SER A 14 -1.55 4.53 -8.52
C SER A 14 -1.75 4.30 -7.01
N MET A 15 -0.69 3.94 -6.30
CA MET A 15 -0.67 3.75 -4.85
C MET A 15 -0.98 5.05 -4.12
N GLU A 16 -0.43 6.18 -4.58
CA GLU A 16 -0.77 7.50 -4.05
C GLU A 16 -2.27 7.81 -4.19
N ALA A 17 -2.84 7.57 -5.37
CA ALA A 17 -4.27 7.79 -5.61
C ALA A 17 -5.15 6.90 -4.73
N PHE A 18 -4.78 5.63 -4.53
CA PHE A 18 -5.48 4.71 -3.64
C PHE A 18 -5.41 5.18 -2.18
N LEU A 19 -4.22 5.52 -1.69
CA LEU A 19 -4.01 5.94 -0.30
C LEU A 19 -4.65 7.29 0.02
N GLY A 20 -4.76 8.19 -0.96
CA GLY A 20 -5.50 9.44 -0.82
C GLY A 20 -6.95 9.24 -0.39
N GLU A 21 -7.59 8.15 -0.85
CA GLU A 21 -8.95 7.80 -0.47
C GLU A 21 -9.01 6.96 0.83
N MET A 22 -7.99 6.12 1.06
CA MET A 22 -8.00 5.15 2.15
C MET A 22 -7.52 5.71 3.49
N LEU A 23 -6.51 6.57 3.50
CA LEU A 23 -5.97 7.15 4.73
C LEU A 23 -7.00 7.96 5.52
N PRO A 24 -7.85 8.82 4.90
CA PRO A 24 -8.90 9.51 5.64
C PRO A 24 -9.82 8.56 6.41
N LYS A 25 -10.19 7.42 5.82
CA LYS A 25 -11.03 6.39 6.44
C LYS A 25 -10.32 5.67 7.59
N MET A 26 -9.02 5.41 7.46
CA MET A 26 -8.22 4.73 8.49
C MET A 26 -7.86 5.65 9.66
N LEU A 27 -7.55 6.93 9.37
CA LEU A 27 -7.06 7.91 10.34
C LEU A 27 -8.21 8.59 11.08
N GLN A 28 -9.35 8.83 10.43
CA GLN A 28 -10.52 9.46 11.04
C GLN A 28 -10.18 10.77 11.78
N GLY A 29 -9.31 11.58 11.19
CA GLY A 29 -8.86 12.86 11.75
C GLY A 29 -7.82 12.78 12.88
N ARG A 30 -7.36 11.59 13.28
CA ARG A 30 -6.35 11.43 14.36
C ARG A 30 -4.95 11.95 14.00
N ALA A 31 -4.61 11.98 12.70
CA ALA A 31 -3.34 12.47 12.21
C ALA A 31 -3.49 13.09 10.81
N THR A 32 -2.60 14.02 10.49
CA THR A 32 -2.41 14.49 9.11
C THR A 32 -1.53 13.51 8.33
N PHE A 33 -1.50 13.61 7.00
CA PHE A 33 -0.62 12.78 6.19
C PHE A 33 -0.12 13.52 4.94
N ALA A 34 1.02 13.07 4.43
CA ALA A 34 1.55 13.42 3.12
C ALA A 34 1.97 12.12 2.40
N ILE A 35 1.70 12.05 1.09
CA ILE A 35 2.12 10.92 0.26
C ILE A 35 3.12 11.45 -0.76
N ARG A 36 4.16 10.67 -1.03
CA ARG A 36 5.13 10.92 -2.08
C ARG A 36 5.26 9.68 -2.94
N ALA A 37 4.70 9.76 -4.14
CA ALA A 37 4.97 8.80 -5.20
C ALA A 37 6.39 8.98 -5.77
N PHE A 38 7.02 7.87 -6.10
CA PHE A 38 8.28 7.80 -6.84
C PHE A 38 8.02 7.37 -8.29
N GLN A 39 9.09 7.24 -9.07
CA GLN A 39 9.03 6.74 -10.45
C GLN A 39 9.39 5.25 -10.49
N GLY A 40 8.70 4.46 -9.69
CA GLY A 40 8.90 3.02 -9.55
C GLY A 40 9.90 2.61 -8.48
N LYS A 41 9.96 1.31 -8.20
CA LYS A 41 10.74 0.68 -7.13
C LYS A 41 12.19 1.09 -7.10
N HIS A 42 12.85 1.05 -8.25
CA HIS A 42 14.27 1.37 -8.36
C HIS A 42 14.55 2.82 -7.94
N ASP A 43 13.71 3.77 -8.37
CA ASP A 43 13.87 5.17 -8.00
C ASP A 43 13.65 5.39 -6.50
N LEU A 44 12.63 4.74 -5.92
CA LEU A 44 12.37 4.80 -4.49
C LEU A 44 13.55 4.25 -3.69
N LEU A 45 13.99 3.02 -3.96
CA LEU A 45 15.07 2.36 -3.21
C LEU A 45 16.38 3.17 -3.27
N ARG A 46 16.73 3.68 -4.46
CA ARG A 46 17.93 4.48 -4.66
C ARG A 46 17.92 5.78 -3.84
N LYS A 47 16.75 6.41 -3.68
CA LYS A 47 16.59 7.68 -2.96
C LYS A 47 16.22 7.51 -1.49
N LEU A 48 15.86 6.29 -1.07
CA LEU A 48 15.22 6.03 0.23
C LEU A 48 16.12 6.49 1.39
N GLU A 49 17.38 6.08 1.41
CA GLU A 49 18.32 6.45 2.47
C GLU A 49 18.47 7.97 2.59
N GLN A 50 18.74 8.67 1.48
CA GLN A 50 18.89 10.13 1.50
C GLN A 50 17.62 10.81 2.00
N ARG A 51 16.45 10.31 1.61
CA ARG A 51 15.15 10.85 2.03
C ARG A 51 14.93 10.65 3.53
N LEU A 52 15.18 9.44 4.03
CA LEU A 52 15.05 9.09 5.44
C LEU A 52 16.04 9.88 6.30
N ARG A 53 17.27 10.10 5.85
CA ARG A 53 18.25 10.96 6.52
C ARG A 53 17.75 12.41 6.63
N GLY A 54 17.16 12.94 5.56
CA GLY A 54 16.49 14.23 5.61
C GLY A 54 15.37 14.24 6.65
N TYR A 55 14.48 13.27 6.60
CA TYR A 55 13.36 13.13 7.53
C TYR A 55 13.80 13.01 8.99
N ALA A 56 14.91 12.31 9.27
CA ALA A 56 15.49 12.23 10.61
C ALA A 56 15.90 13.60 11.16
N HIS A 57 16.25 14.54 10.28
CA HIS A 57 16.66 15.88 10.68
C HIS A 57 15.49 16.84 10.90
N TRP A 58 14.43 16.80 10.08
CA TRP A 58 13.39 17.84 10.08
C TRP A 58 11.98 17.37 10.48
N LEU A 59 11.68 16.06 10.43
CA LEU A 59 10.35 15.61 10.87
C LEU A 59 10.26 15.59 12.39
N PRO A 60 9.19 16.18 12.98
CA PRO A 60 8.93 16.09 14.41
C PRO A 60 8.92 14.64 14.91
N GLU A 61 9.31 14.43 16.17
CA GLU A 61 9.31 13.09 16.78
C GLU A 61 7.93 12.44 16.87
N SER A 62 6.88 13.26 16.84
CA SER A 62 5.49 12.84 16.73
C SER A 62 5.10 12.40 15.31
N SER A 63 6.01 12.36 14.34
CA SER A 63 5.76 11.87 12.99
C SER A 63 6.16 10.41 12.84
N ARG A 64 5.48 9.70 11.94
CA ARG A 64 5.86 8.34 11.52
C ARG A 64 5.98 8.28 10.02
N ILE A 65 6.90 7.44 9.55
CA ILE A 65 7.14 7.24 8.12
C ILE A 65 6.69 5.83 7.77
N ILE A 66 5.94 5.68 6.69
CA ILE A 66 5.57 4.38 6.14
C ILE A 66 6.13 4.31 4.72
N VAL A 67 6.98 3.33 4.48
CA VAL A 67 7.50 3.02 3.15
C VAL A 67 6.70 1.84 2.62
N LEU A 68 6.15 1.98 1.42
CA LEU A 68 5.32 0.96 0.79
C LEU A 68 5.78 0.73 -0.65
N LEU A 69 6.20 -0.50 -0.92
CA LEU A 69 6.58 -0.97 -2.26
C LEU A 69 5.69 -2.13 -2.68
N ASP A 70 5.59 -2.34 -3.98
CA ASP A 70 4.97 -3.54 -4.52
C ASP A 70 6.02 -4.65 -4.57
N ARG A 71 5.60 -5.90 -4.34
CA ARG A 71 6.53 -7.02 -4.42
C ARG A 71 6.88 -7.29 -5.88
N ASP A 72 5.88 -7.28 -6.76
CA ASP A 72 5.98 -7.83 -8.12
C ASP A 72 6.61 -9.24 -8.08
N ASP A 73 7.61 -9.47 -8.93
CA ASP A 73 8.42 -10.69 -9.01
C ASP A 73 9.62 -10.74 -8.04
N ASP A 74 9.80 -9.74 -7.16
CA ASP A 74 10.94 -9.70 -6.24
C ASP A 74 10.81 -10.65 -5.04
N ASP A 75 11.95 -11.03 -4.48
CA ASP A 75 12.03 -11.67 -3.17
C ASP A 75 11.64 -10.65 -2.08
N CYS A 76 10.50 -10.88 -1.45
CA CYS A 76 9.96 -9.96 -0.44
C CYS A 76 10.87 -9.81 0.79
N HIS A 77 11.68 -10.81 1.13
CA HIS A 77 12.64 -10.72 2.24
C HIS A 77 13.82 -9.84 1.86
N ARG A 78 14.37 -9.99 0.64
CA ARG A 78 15.44 -9.12 0.14
C ARG A 78 14.98 -7.68 -0.01
N LEU A 79 13.78 -7.49 -0.57
CA LEU A 79 13.19 -6.16 -0.72
C LEU A 79 13.00 -5.50 0.64
N LYS A 80 12.43 -6.22 1.60
CA LYS A 80 12.28 -5.71 2.97
C LYS A 80 13.64 -5.39 3.60
N GLN A 81 14.64 -6.26 3.46
CA GLN A 81 15.97 -6.04 4.01
C GLN A 81 16.62 -4.76 3.48
N ALA A 82 16.48 -4.46 2.18
CA ALA A 82 16.98 -3.22 1.59
C ALA A 82 16.34 -1.97 2.23
N MET A 83 15.02 -2.00 2.46
CA MET A 83 14.33 -0.88 3.12
C MET A 83 14.71 -0.75 4.61
N GLU A 84 14.92 -1.86 5.32
CA GLU A 84 15.42 -1.84 6.70
C GLU A 84 16.84 -1.27 6.77
N GLN A 85 17.70 -1.64 5.83
CA GLN A 85 19.08 -1.13 5.76
C GLN A 85 19.10 0.38 5.52
N ALA A 86 18.29 0.89 4.59
CA ALA A 86 18.19 2.32 4.34
C ALA A 86 17.75 3.12 5.58
N ALA A 87 16.79 2.59 6.34
CA ALA A 87 16.35 3.21 7.59
C ALA A 87 17.43 3.18 8.68
N SER A 88 18.13 2.05 8.83
CA SER A 88 19.25 1.88 9.76
C SER A 88 20.39 2.86 9.47
N LEU A 89 20.82 2.98 8.19
CA LEU A 89 21.84 3.94 7.74
C LEU A 89 21.42 5.41 7.90
N SER A 90 20.13 5.66 8.09
CA SER A 90 19.56 6.98 8.36
C SER A 90 19.37 7.26 9.85
N GLY A 91 19.74 6.31 10.74
CA GLY A 91 19.59 6.43 12.18
C GLY A 91 18.14 6.35 12.68
N LEU A 92 17.21 5.84 11.87
CA LEU A 92 15.80 5.73 12.23
C LEU A 92 15.44 4.31 12.67
N SER A 93 14.80 4.20 13.83
CA SER A 93 14.29 2.92 14.33
C SER A 93 13.13 2.42 13.45
N THR A 94 13.21 1.16 13.03
CA THR A 94 12.12 0.53 12.27
C THR A 94 11.15 -0.24 13.16
N ARG A 95 9.92 -0.44 12.69
CA ARG A 95 8.92 -1.28 13.36
C ARG A 95 9.38 -2.73 13.53
N SER A 96 10.19 -3.23 12.61
CA SER A 96 10.75 -4.59 12.71
C SER A 96 11.76 -4.72 13.84
N MET A 97 12.49 -3.65 14.18
CA MET A 97 13.47 -3.64 15.27
C MET A 97 12.86 -3.26 16.62
N ALA A 98 12.04 -2.21 16.67
CA ALA A 98 11.51 -1.66 17.91
C ALA A 98 10.17 -2.27 18.36
N GLY A 99 9.57 -3.14 17.54
CA GLY A 99 8.24 -3.68 17.81
C GLY A 99 7.12 -2.64 17.64
N ARG A 100 6.06 -2.74 18.44
CA ARG A 100 4.85 -1.88 18.29
C ARG A 100 5.02 -0.48 18.87
N SER A 101 6.03 -0.24 19.71
CA SER A 101 6.30 1.05 20.36
C SER A 101 7.68 1.59 19.99
N GLY A 102 7.80 2.91 19.79
CA GLY A 102 9.10 3.57 19.65
C GLY A 102 9.76 3.47 18.26
N TRP A 103 9.08 2.92 17.26
CA TRP A 103 9.53 2.95 15.87
C TRP A 103 9.28 4.31 15.22
N ARG A 104 10.13 4.72 14.28
CA ARG A 104 9.96 5.90 13.41
C ARG A 104 9.55 5.53 11.99
N VAL A 105 10.01 4.37 11.48
CA VAL A 105 9.75 3.90 10.11
C VAL A 105 9.03 2.53 10.14
N ALA A 106 7.99 2.36 9.34
CA ALA A 106 7.38 1.06 9.05
C ALA A 106 7.52 0.72 7.57
N ASN A 107 8.23 -0.37 7.30
CA ASN A 107 8.51 -0.89 5.98
C ASN A 107 7.46 -1.96 5.62
N ARG A 108 6.65 -1.69 4.59
CA ARG A 108 5.54 -2.54 4.12
C ARG A 108 5.67 -2.85 2.64
N ILE A 109 5.11 -3.99 2.27
CA ILE A 109 5.13 -4.52 0.90
C ILE A 109 3.71 -4.93 0.56
N ALA A 110 3.15 -4.40 -0.53
CA ALA A 110 1.94 -4.92 -1.14
C ALA A 110 2.28 -6.21 -1.88
N VAL A 111 1.50 -7.27 -1.70
CA VAL A 111 1.77 -8.57 -2.29
C VAL A 111 0.53 -8.99 -3.09
N GLU A 112 0.64 -9.32 -4.38
CA GLU A 112 1.84 -9.13 -5.21
C GLU A 112 2.14 -7.65 -5.49
N GLU A 113 1.09 -6.86 -5.65
CA GLU A 113 1.10 -5.44 -5.98
C GLU A 113 -0.25 -4.82 -5.54
N LEU A 114 -0.47 -3.54 -5.81
CA LEU A 114 -1.69 -2.84 -5.38
C LEU A 114 -3.00 -3.57 -5.77
N GLU A 115 -3.10 -4.13 -6.97
CA GLU A 115 -4.32 -4.78 -7.45
C GLU A 115 -4.74 -6.00 -6.60
N ALA A 116 -3.82 -6.63 -5.87
CA ALA A 116 -4.15 -7.68 -4.91
C ALA A 116 -5.04 -7.13 -3.78
N TRP A 117 -4.84 -5.87 -3.38
CA TRP A 117 -5.69 -5.24 -2.38
C TRP A 117 -7.10 -5.00 -2.92
N PHE A 118 -7.26 -4.81 -4.23
CA PHE A 118 -8.60 -4.69 -4.84
C PHE A 118 -9.35 -6.02 -4.80
N PHE A 119 -8.68 -7.13 -5.12
CA PHE A 119 -9.28 -8.47 -4.93
C PHE A 119 -9.63 -8.74 -3.47
N GLY A 120 -8.88 -8.15 -2.53
CA GLY A 120 -9.13 -8.26 -1.09
C GLY A 120 -10.46 -7.67 -0.62
N ASP A 121 -11.02 -6.68 -1.33
CA ASP A 121 -12.37 -6.13 -1.08
C ASP A 121 -13.17 -6.03 -2.40
N TRP A 122 -13.67 -7.18 -2.87
CA TRP A 122 -14.41 -7.25 -4.13
C TRP A 122 -15.71 -6.44 -4.11
N ALA A 123 -16.29 -6.19 -2.94
CA ALA A 123 -17.47 -5.34 -2.84
C ALA A 123 -17.16 -3.91 -3.32
N ALA A 124 -15.95 -3.40 -3.00
CA ALA A 124 -15.47 -2.11 -3.48
C ALA A 124 -15.26 -2.09 -5.00
N VAL A 125 -14.67 -3.17 -5.55
CA VAL A 125 -14.49 -3.32 -7.00
C VAL A 125 -15.83 -3.33 -7.71
N HIS A 126 -16.80 -4.09 -7.19
CA HIS A 126 -18.13 -4.18 -7.78
C HIS A 126 -18.90 -2.85 -7.69
N ALA A 127 -18.74 -2.09 -6.61
CA ALA A 127 -19.31 -0.76 -6.47
C ALA A 127 -18.75 0.24 -7.50
N ALA A 128 -17.42 0.18 -7.76
CA ALA A 128 -16.77 1.03 -8.76
C ALA A 128 -17.07 0.56 -10.21
N TYR A 129 -17.19 -0.75 -10.42
CA TYR A 129 -17.34 -1.37 -11.74
C TYR A 129 -18.49 -2.39 -11.75
N PRO A 130 -19.76 -1.97 -11.78
CA PRO A 130 -20.91 -2.86 -11.60
C PRO A 130 -21.07 -3.98 -12.64
N ARG A 131 -20.41 -3.91 -13.80
CA ARG A 131 -20.48 -4.98 -14.81
C ARG A 131 -19.54 -6.16 -14.54
N VAL A 132 -18.62 -6.06 -13.56
CA VAL A 132 -17.77 -7.20 -13.20
C VAL A 132 -18.59 -8.29 -12.51
N SER A 133 -18.25 -9.55 -12.74
CA SER A 133 -18.93 -10.65 -12.06
C SER A 133 -18.67 -10.64 -10.56
N ALA A 134 -19.72 -10.76 -9.76
CA ALA A 134 -19.63 -10.90 -8.30
C ALA A 134 -18.95 -12.21 -7.85
N THR A 135 -18.85 -13.22 -8.72
CA THR A 135 -18.32 -14.55 -8.38
C THR A 135 -16.79 -14.67 -8.51
N VAL A 136 -16.11 -13.63 -8.98
CA VAL A 136 -14.65 -13.65 -9.21
C VAL A 136 -13.88 -14.10 -7.95
N PRO A 137 -14.11 -13.58 -6.74
CA PRO A 137 -13.36 -14.01 -5.55
C PRO A 137 -13.57 -15.46 -5.15
N ALA A 138 -14.65 -16.11 -5.59
CA ALA A 138 -14.92 -17.52 -5.30
C ALA A 138 -14.09 -18.47 -6.20
N GLN A 139 -13.57 -17.97 -7.32
CA GLN A 139 -12.76 -18.77 -8.24
C GLN A 139 -11.40 -19.08 -7.61
N ALA A 140 -10.93 -20.33 -7.77
CA ALA A 140 -9.71 -20.81 -7.11
C ALA A 140 -8.48 -19.90 -7.35
N ALA A 141 -8.38 -19.28 -8.52
CA ALA A 141 -7.30 -18.37 -8.88
C ALA A 141 -7.28 -17.05 -8.09
N TYR A 142 -8.41 -16.60 -7.54
CA TYR A 142 -8.57 -15.27 -6.91
C TYR A 142 -8.94 -15.32 -5.42
N ARG A 143 -9.16 -16.52 -4.85
CA ARG A 143 -9.57 -16.69 -3.44
C ARG A 143 -8.55 -16.14 -2.43
N ASN A 144 -7.27 -16.16 -2.77
CA ASN A 144 -6.22 -15.57 -1.96
C ASN A 144 -5.62 -14.40 -2.75
N PRO A 145 -5.97 -13.15 -2.40
CA PRO A 145 -5.53 -11.98 -3.16
C PRO A 145 -4.01 -11.87 -3.25
N ASP A 146 -3.29 -12.21 -2.19
CA ASP A 146 -1.81 -12.13 -2.13
C ASP A 146 -1.10 -13.31 -2.81
N ALA A 147 -1.84 -14.25 -3.40
CA ALA A 147 -1.29 -15.43 -4.08
C ALA A 147 -1.86 -15.61 -5.49
N ILE A 148 -2.45 -14.55 -6.07
CA ILE A 148 -2.85 -14.52 -7.47
C ILE A 148 -1.58 -14.68 -8.32
N LYS A 149 -1.58 -15.66 -9.22
CA LYS A 149 -0.40 -16.04 -10.01
C LYS A 149 -0.40 -15.33 -11.37
N GLY A 150 0.80 -15.02 -11.85
CA GLY A 150 1.02 -14.50 -13.21
C GLY A 150 0.70 -13.01 -13.33
N GLY A 151 0.98 -12.26 -12.26
CA GLY A 151 0.75 -10.83 -12.16
C GLY A 151 -0.70 -10.49 -11.81
N THR A 152 -0.88 -9.69 -10.76
CA THR A 152 -2.21 -9.39 -10.23
C THR A 152 -2.88 -8.28 -11.02
N TRP A 153 -2.11 -7.34 -11.57
CA TRP A 153 -2.62 -6.28 -12.43
C TRP A 153 -3.09 -6.83 -13.78
N GLU A 154 -2.41 -7.82 -14.37
CA GLU A 154 -2.85 -8.50 -15.59
C GLU A 154 -4.15 -9.28 -15.33
N ALA A 155 -4.23 -9.94 -14.17
CA ALA A 155 -5.44 -10.62 -13.74
C ALA A 155 -6.62 -9.64 -13.58
N PHE A 156 -6.38 -8.52 -12.91
CA PHE A 156 -7.38 -7.49 -12.67
C PHE A 156 -7.83 -6.82 -13.97
N GLU A 157 -6.88 -6.47 -14.83
CA GLU A 157 -7.14 -5.89 -16.15
C GLU A 157 -8.00 -6.84 -16.99
N ARG A 158 -7.69 -8.13 -17.02
CA ARG A 158 -8.47 -9.13 -17.78
C ARG A 158 -9.91 -9.20 -17.31
N VAL A 159 -10.15 -9.15 -16.00
CA VAL A 159 -11.52 -9.14 -15.43
C VAL A 159 -12.28 -7.88 -15.85
N LEU A 160 -11.63 -6.72 -15.79
CA LEU A 160 -12.25 -5.46 -16.19
C LEU A 160 -12.53 -5.38 -17.69
N LYS A 161 -11.58 -5.83 -18.52
CA LYS A 161 -11.76 -5.93 -19.99
C LYS A 161 -12.90 -6.88 -20.35
N ALA A 162 -13.00 -8.03 -19.70
CA ALA A 162 -14.10 -8.98 -19.92
C ALA A 162 -15.48 -8.37 -19.58
N ALA A 163 -15.53 -7.43 -18.63
CA ALA A 163 -16.73 -6.66 -18.28
C ALA A 163 -16.95 -5.41 -19.15
N GLY A 164 -16.10 -5.20 -20.17
CA GLY A 164 -16.18 -4.07 -21.11
C GLY A 164 -15.65 -2.75 -20.57
N TYR A 165 -14.76 -2.77 -19.57
CA TYR A 165 -14.01 -1.60 -19.08
C TYR A 165 -12.57 -1.64 -19.61
N PHE A 166 -11.97 -0.46 -19.80
CA PHE A 166 -10.52 -0.33 -20.08
C PHE A 166 -10.01 -1.17 -21.27
N ASN A 167 -10.77 -1.20 -22.37
CA ASN A 167 -10.45 -2.02 -23.55
C ASN A 167 -9.05 -1.76 -24.14
N LEU A 168 -8.47 -0.57 -23.92
CA LEU A 168 -7.16 -0.17 -24.41
C LEU A 168 -6.03 -0.29 -23.37
N GLY A 169 -6.33 -0.75 -22.15
CA GLY A 169 -5.37 -0.81 -21.05
C GLY A 169 -5.96 -0.32 -19.74
N LEU A 170 -5.61 -0.98 -18.63
CA LEU A 170 -6.03 -0.59 -17.29
C LEU A 170 -5.53 0.84 -16.97
N ARG A 171 -6.46 1.76 -16.74
CA ARG A 171 -6.15 3.11 -16.27
C ARG A 171 -5.89 3.04 -14.76
N LYS A 172 -4.71 2.54 -14.36
CA LYS A 172 -4.35 2.20 -12.96
C LYS A 172 -4.73 3.28 -11.94
N VAL A 173 -4.38 4.54 -12.19
CA VAL A 173 -4.69 5.68 -11.29
C VAL A 173 -6.20 5.90 -11.14
N GLU A 174 -6.96 5.78 -12.23
CA GLU A 174 -8.42 5.92 -12.19
C GLU A 174 -9.04 4.77 -11.39
N ALA A 175 -8.59 3.54 -11.65
CA ALA A 175 -9.05 2.37 -10.91
C ALA A 175 -8.73 2.45 -9.42
N ALA A 176 -7.49 2.81 -9.08
CA ALA A 176 -7.03 2.97 -7.70
C ALA A 176 -7.86 4.00 -6.92
N ARG A 177 -8.17 5.16 -7.52
CA ARG A 177 -9.02 6.18 -6.90
C ARG A 177 -10.46 5.70 -6.73
N ALA A 178 -11.07 5.16 -7.78
CA ALA A 178 -12.46 4.71 -7.73
C ALA A 178 -12.68 3.59 -6.69
N ILE A 179 -11.79 2.60 -6.69
CA ILE A 179 -11.86 1.45 -5.76
C ILE A 179 -11.48 1.88 -4.35
N GLY A 180 -10.43 2.70 -4.19
CA GLY A 180 -10.06 3.27 -2.89
C GLY A 180 -11.21 4.04 -2.25
N GLY A 181 -11.97 4.80 -3.05
CA GLY A 181 -13.17 5.53 -2.61
C GLY A 181 -14.29 4.62 -2.08
N ALA A 182 -14.45 3.42 -2.63
CA ALA A 182 -15.47 2.45 -2.19
C ALA A 182 -14.97 1.46 -1.12
N MET A 183 -13.65 1.25 -1.00
CA MET A 183 -13.08 0.21 -0.16
C MET A 183 -13.31 0.44 1.34
N ARG A 184 -13.60 -0.66 2.04
CA ARG A 184 -13.73 -0.74 3.50
C ARG A 184 -12.46 -1.34 4.10
N PRO A 185 -11.62 -0.56 4.82
CA PRO A 185 -10.34 -1.04 5.33
C PRO A 185 -10.41 -2.29 6.21
N ASP A 186 -11.51 -2.47 6.95
CA ASP A 186 -11.74 -3.59 7.86
C ASP A 186 -12.23 -4.86 7.17
N ALA A 187 -12.82 -4.75 5.97
CA ALA A 187 -13.36 -5.87 5.22
C ALA A 187 -12.33 -6.52 4.27
N ASN A 188 -11.19 -5.88 4.05
CA ASN A 188 -10.19 -6.33 3.09
C ASN A 188 -9.46 -7.60 3.58
N THR A 189 -9.47 -8.63 2.75
CA THR A 189 -8.95 -9.97 3.07
C THR A 189 -7.48 -10.19 2.69
N SER A 190 -6.84 -9.24 2.00
CA SER A 190 -5.40 -9.28 1.72
C SER A 190 -4.59 -9.19 3.02
N ARG A 191 -3.65 -10.12 3.22
CA ARG A 191 -2.78 -10.12 4.42
C ARG A 191 -1.75 -9.00 4.33
N SER A 192 -1.24 -8.72 3.15
CA SER A 192 -0.31 -7.61 2.90
C SER A 192 -0.98 -6.26 3.19
N PHE A 193 -2.25 -6.08 2.78
CA PHE A 193 -3.05 -4.91 3.16
C PHE A 193 -3.31 -4.85 4.67
N ALA A 194 -3.67 -5.97 5.30
CA ALA A 194 -3.89 -6.02 6.74
C ALA A 194 -2.64 -5.61 7.54
N ALA A 195 -1.45 -6.02 7.07
CA ALA A 195 -0.18 -5.63 7.67
C ALA A 195 0.12 -4.12 7.49
N PHE A 196 -0.21 -3.56 6.33
CA PHE A 196 -0.15 -2.11 6.09
C PHE A 196 -1.11 -1.35 7.02
N ARG A 197 -2.40 -1.72 7.02
CA ARG A 197 -3.43 -1.13 7.89
C ARG A 197 -3.02 -1.19 9.36
N ALA A 198 -2.48 -2.32 9.83
CA ALA A 198 -2.00 -2.46 11.20
C ALA A 198 -0.88 -1.46 11.52
N ALA A 199 0.07 -1.22 10.61
CA ALA A 199 1.11 -0.22 10.83
C ALA A 199 0.55 1.20 10.88
N VAL A 200 -0.43 1.54 10.02
CA VAL A 200 -1.11 2.84 10.04
C VAL A 200 -1.83 3.06 11.37
N LEU A 201 -2.63 2.10 11.81
CA LEU A 201 -3.40 2.21 13.05
C LEU A 201 -2.48 2.29 14.28
N GLU A 202 -1.46 1.42 14.36
CA GLU A 202 -0.48 1.46 15.44
C GLU A 202 0.25 2.81 15.50
N ALA A 203 0.55 3.42 14.35
CA ALA A 203 1.20 4.73 14.29
C ALA A 203 0.39 5.79 15.06
N VAL A 204 -0.95 5.74 14.95
CA VAL A 204 -1.86 6.72 15.54
C VAL A 204 -2.54 6.23 16.82
N GLY A 205 -2.03 5.16 17.44
CA GLY A 205 -2.58 4.60 18.69
C GLY A 205 -3.96 3.96 18.55
N SER A 206 -4.28 3.49 17.33
CA SER A 206 -5.43 2.68 16.90
C SER A 206 -5.35 1.19 17.26
#